data_AF-A0A530Y216-F1
#
_entry.id   AF-A0A530Y216-F1
#
_cell.length_a   1.000
_cell.length_b   1.000
_cell.length_c   1.000
_cell.angle_alpha   90.00
_cell.angle_beta   90.00
_cell.angle_gamma   90.00
#
_symmetry.space_group_name_H-M   'P 1'
#
loop_
_entity.id
_entity.type
_entity.pdbx_description
1 polymer ?
#
loop_
_entity_poly.entity_id
_entity_poly.type
_entity_poly.pdbx_seq_one_letter_code
_entity_poly.pdbx_strand_id
1 'polypeptide(L)'
;KYLAAFSDGIGLIPPTPSAAQMTENYKDGGPLAVFFDLSKAQALVRPVTPGYVVQAKVFTKALADIANGADVADTLDAAVDEIDADIESNGGYGHR
;
A
#
# COMPACT_ATOMS: atom_id res chain seq x y z
N LYS A 1 10.88 -12.85 18.96
CA LYS A 1 11.70 -13.96 18.42
C LYS A 1 11.33 -14.35 17.00
N TYR A 2 10.11 -14.84 16.71
CA TYR A 2 9.78 -15.30 15.35
C TYR A 2 9.74 -14.18 14.31
N LEU A 3 9.17 -13.01 14.65
CA LEU A 3 9.15 -11.86 13.74
C LEU A 3 10.55 -11.38 13.34
N ALA A 4 11.49 -11.35 14.31
CA ALA A 4 12.88 -11.03 14.05
C ALA A 4 13.55 -12.10 13.18
N ALA A 5 13.39 -13.38 13.52
CA ALA A 5 13.95 -14.49 12.74
C ALA A 5 13.41 -14.54 11.30
N PHE A 6 12.13 -14.22 11.09
CA PHE A 6 11.58 -14.06 9.74
C PHE A 6 12.28 -12.90 9.02
N SER A 7 12.31 -11.71 9.61
CA SER A 7 12.97 -10.56 9.01
C SER A 7 14.44 -10.82 8.65
N ASP A 8 15.22 -11.39 9.56
CA ASP A 8 16.63 -11.71 9.31
C ASP A 8 16.77 -12.78 8.21
N GLY A 9 15.85 -13.75 8.16
CA GLY A 9 15.89 -14.83 7.18
C GLY A 9 15.49 -14.43 5.75
N ILE A 10 14.55 -13.50 5.58
CA ILE A 10 14.02 -13.10 4.26
C ILE A 10 14.23 -11.62 3.90
N GLY A 11 14.88 -10.86 4.78
CA GLY A 11 15.22 -9.44 4.57
C GLY A 11 14.05 -8.45 4.69
N LEU A 12 12.84 -8.91 5.00
CA LEU A 12 11.66 -8.03 5.10
C LEU A 12 11.70 -7.14 6.34
N ILE A 13 11.11 -5.96 6.23
CA ILE A 13 10.97 -5.01 7.34
C ILE A 13 10.13 -5.64 8.47
N PRO A 14 10.61 -5.69 9.73
CA PRO A 14 9.85 -6.19 10.86
C PRO A 14 8.56 -5.38 11.10
N PRO A 15 7.45 -6.01 11.52
CA PRO A 15 6.18 -5.30 11.69
C PRO A 15 6.07 -4.52 13.01
N THR A 16 7.04 -4.63 13.93
CA THR A 16 7.02 -3.92 15.21
C THR A 16 8.38 -3.31 15.55
N PRO A 17 8.42 -2.18 16.28
CA PRO A 17 9.69 -1.60 16.76
C PRO A 17 10.50 -2.58 17.61
N SER A 18 9.82 -3.35 18.47
CA SER A 18 10.48 -4.36 19.30
C SER A 18 11.13 -5.47 18.48
N ALA A 19 10.53 -5.86 17.35
CA ALA A 19 11.14 -6.83 16.45
C ALA A 19 12.29 -6.19 15.66
N ALA A 20 12.15 -4.95 15.21
CA ALA A 20 13.22 -4.21 14.53
C ALA A 20 14.51 -4.17 15.36
N GLN A 21 14.41 -3.83 16.65
CA GLN A 21 15.57 -3.81 17.55
C GLN A 21 16.23 -5.18 17.78
N MET A 22 15.54 -6.28 17.47
CA MET A 22 16.08 -7.64 17.59
C MET A 22 16.80 -8.12 16.32
N THR A 23 16.62 -7.42 15.19
CA THR A 23 17.20 -7.84 13.89
C THR A 23 18.59 -7.28 13.66
N GLU A 24 19.36 -7.92 12.77
CA GLU A 24 20.68 -7.41 12.38
C GLU A 24 20.56 -6.11 11.58
N ASN A 25 19.60 -6.05 10.65
CA ASN A 25 19.52 -4.99 9.66
C ASN A 25 18.70 -3.76 10.09
N TYR A 26 17.67 -3.94 10.92
CA TYR A 26 16.68 -2.89 11.22
C TYR A 26 16.74 -2.34 12.65
N LYS A 27 17.64 -2.84 13.50
CA LYS A 27 17.93 -2.24 14.81
C LYS A 27 18.52 -0.83 14.64
N ASP A 28 18.54 -0.04 15.70
CA ASP A 28 19.13 1.30 15.66
C ASP A 28 20.58 1.28 15.15
N GLY A 29 20.87 2.13 14.16
CA GLY A 29 22.17 2.19 13.48
C GLY A 29 22.44 1.05 12.49
N GLY A 30 21.49 0.11 12.32
CA GLY A 30 21.56 -0.95 11.32
C GLY A 30 21.46 -0.40 9.90
N PRO A 31 22.00 -1.13 8.90
CA PRO A 31 22.10 -0.66 7.52
C PRO A 31 20.73 -0.37 6.87
N LEU A 32 19.65 -0.99 7.35
CA LEU A 32 18.29 -0.81 6.84
C LEU A 32 17.35 -0.10 7.82
N ALA A 33 17.86 0.41 8.95
CA ALA A 33 17.05 1.13 9.95
C ALA A 33 16.24 2.29 9.32
N VAL A 34 16.84 3.00 8.36
CA VAL A 34 16.18 4.08 7.62
C VAL A 34 14.91 3.63 6.91
N PHE A 35 14.85 2.41 6.40
CA PHE A 35 13.66 1.89 5.72
C PHE A 35 12.52 1.60 6.70
N PHE A 36 12.83 1.21 7.94
CA PHE A 36 11.83 1.07 8.99
C PHE A 36 11.21 2.43 9.33
N ASP A 37 12.03 3.46 9.50
CA ASP A 37 11.57 4.82 9.78
C ASP A 37 10.78 5.44 8.63
N LEU A 38 11.25 5.27 7.38
CA LEU A 38 10.53 5.71 6.19
C LEU A 38 9.18 5.01 6.07
N SER A 39 9.13 3.69 6.30
CA SER A 39 7.88 2.94 6.30
C SER A 39 6.91 3.49 7.35
N LYS A 40 7.39 3.79 8.55
CA LYS A 40 6.57 4.40 9.60
C LYS A 40 6.06 5.80 9.22
N ALA A 41 6.89 6.59 8.53
CA ALA A 41 6.55 7.96 8.15
C ALA A 41 5.61 8.06 6.93
N GLN A 42 5.66 7.07 6.02
CA GLN A 42 5.00 7.16 4.72
C GLN A 42 3.89 6.11 4.51
N ALA A 43 3.82 5.06 5.32
CA ALA A 43 2.80 4.04 5.13
C ALA A 43 1.41 4.55 5.53
N LEU A 44 0.46 4.37 4.62
CA LEU A 44 -0.96 4.51 4.90
C LEU A 44 -1.60 3.13 4.94
N VAL A 45 -2.45 2.89 5.94
CA VAL A 45 -3.25 1.66 6.01
C VAL A 45 -4.22 1.64 4.83
N ARG A 46 -4.30 0.49 4.14
CA ARG A 46 -5.24 0.31 3.04
C ARG A 46 -6.68 0.55 3.53
N PRO A 47 -7.55 1.19 2.73
CA PRO A 47 -8.96 1.35 3.06
C PRO A 47 -9.61 0.02 3.43
N VAL A 48 -10.32 0.00 4.57
CA VAL A 48 -11.05 -1.19 5.04
C VAL A 48 -12.44 -1.19 4.43
N THR A 49 -12.49 -1.46 3.13
CA THR A 49 -13.74 -1.51 2.35
C THR A 49 -13.76 -2.73 1.42
N PRO A 50 -14.90 -3.43 1.27
CA PRO A 50 -15.04 -4.49 0.26
C PRO A 50 -14.71 -4.03 -1.16
N GLY A 51 -14.93 -2.75 -1.48
CA GLY A 51 -14.63 -2.16 -2.79
C GLY A 51 -13.14 -2.02 -3.13
N TYR A 52 -12.24 -2.24 -2.16
CA TYR A 52 -10.80 -2.02 -2.36
C TYR A 52 -10.23 -2.84 -3.53
N VAL A 53 -10.73 -4.05 -3.74
CA VAL A 53 -10.25 -4.94 -4.82
C VAL A 53 -10.60 -4.41 -6.22
N VAL A 54 -11.68 -3.64 -6.35
CA VAL A 54 -12.07 -2.98 -7.60
C VAL A 54 -11.25 -1.71 -7.76
N GLN A 55 -11.26 -0.84 -6.74
CA GLN A 55 -10.50 0.41 -6.71
C GLN A 55 -9.01 0.22 -7.07
N ALA A 56 -8.36 -0.79 -6.46
CA ALA A 56 -6.96 -1.09 -6.74
C ALA A 56 -6.71 -1.51 -8.19
N LYS A 57 -7.65 -2.22 -8.82
CA LYS A 57 -7.55 -2.64 -10.23
C LYS A 57 -7.74 -1.46 -11.17
N VAL A 58 -8.74 -0.62 -10.92
CA VAL A 58 -8.98 0.60 -11.71
C VAL A 58 -7.77 1.53 -11.65
N PHE A 59 -7.24 1.77 -10.45
CA PHE A 59 -6.01 2.55 -10.28
C PHE A 59 -4.80 1.93 -11.01
N THR A 60 -4.63 0.61 -10.93
CA THR A 60 -3.54 -0.08 -11.63
C THR A 60 -3.64 0.09 -13.15
N LYS A 61 -4.86 -0.01 -13.70
CA LYS A 61 -5.12 0.24 -15.12
C LYS A 61 -4.80 1.68 -15.49
N ALA A 62 -5.30 2.65 -14.72
CA ALA A 62 -5.08 4.07 -14.98
C ALA A 62 -3.58 4.42 -15.04
N LEU A 63 -2.78 3.91 -14.10
CA LEU A 63 -1.33 4.11 -14.12
C LEU A 63 -0.65 3.45 -15.32
N ALA A 64 -1.12 2.27 -15.73
CA ALA A 64 -0.59 1.60 -16.92
C ALA A 64 -0.93 2.38 -18.20
N ASP A 65 -2.14 2.90 -18.32
CA ASP A 65 -2.58 3.72 -19.46
C ASP A 65 -1.77 5.02 -19.54
N ILE A 66 -1.56 5.70 -18.42
CA ILE A 66 -0.69 6.89 -18.32
C ILE A 66 0.75 6.55 -18.72
N ALA A 67 1.31 5.44 -18.22
CA ALA A 67 2.65 5.00 -18.58
C ALA A 67 2.78 4.68 -20.08
N ASN A 68 1.69 4.27 -20.73
CA ASN A 68 1.62 4.02 -22.17
C ASN A 68 1.29 5.27 -23.00
N GLY A 69 1.20 6.45 -22.37
CA GLY A 69 1.06 7.74 -23.06
C GLY A 69 -0.37 8.27 -23.18
N ALA A 70 -1.33 7.74 -22.41
CA ALA A 70 -2.64 8.36 -22.29
C ALA A 70 -2.56 9.74 -21.62
N ASP A 71 -3.55 10.60 -21.87
CA ASP A 71 -3.65 11.89 -21.16
C ASP A 71 -3.88 11.66 -19.66
N VAL A 72 -3.13 12.38 -18.84
CA VAL A 72 -3.13 12.15 -17.38
C VAL A 72 -4.46 12.57 -16.74
N ALA A 73 -5.00 13.72 -17.11
CA ALA A 73 -6.21 14.23 -16.49
C ALA A 73 -7.41 13.36 -16.89
N ASP A 74 -7.58 13.12 -18.19
CA ASP A 74 -8.70 12.33 -18.71
C ASP A 74 -8.67 10.89 -18.16
N THR A 75 -7.48 10.29 -18.02
CA THR A 75 -7.34 8.92 -17.49
C THR A 75 -7.67 8.84 -16.01
N LEU A 76 -7.28 9.84 -15.22
CA LEU A 76 -7.60 9.89 -13.80
C LEU A 76 -9.09 10.18 -13.57
N ASP A 77 -9.69 11.08 -14.35
CA ASP A 77 -11.13 11.38 -14.27
C ASP A 77 -11.96 10.14 -14.62
N ALA A 78 -11.61 9.43 -15.71
CA ALA A 78 -12.28 8.18 -16.06
C ALA A 78 -12.13 7.10 -14.97
N ALA A 79 -10.98 7.04 -14.29
CA ALA A 79 -10.77 6.11 -13.18
C ALA A 79 -11.63 6.46 -11.96
N VAL A 80 -11.83 7.75 -11.67
CA VAL A 80 -12.74 8.21 -10.61
C VAL A 80 -14.18 7.84 -10.96
N ASP A 81 -14.64 8.13 -12.17
CA ASP A 81 -15.99 7.82 -12.62
C ASP A 81 -16.31 6.31 -12.52
N GLU A 82 -15.36 5.45 -12.91
CA GLU A 82 -15.50 4.00 -12.81
C GLU A 82 -15.61 3.53 -11.34
N ILE A 83 -14.80 4.11 -10.44
CA ILE A 83 -14.85 3.79 -9.00
C ILE A 83 -16.15 4.26 -8.37
N ASP A 84 -16.62 5.47 -8.68
CA ASP A 84 -17.85 6.03 -8.12
C ASP A 84 -19.07 5.24 -8.60
N ALA A 85 -19.10 4.84 -9.87
CA ALA A 85 -20.16 3.99 -10.41
C ALA A 85 -20.19 2.60 -9.73
N ASP A 86 -19.03 2.01 -9.43
CA ASP A 86 -18.93 0.77 -8.68
C ASP A 86 -19.41 0.92 -7.24
N ILE A 87 -19.03 2.01 -6.56
CA ILE A 87 -19.50 2.31 -5.20
C ILE A 87 -21.03 2.47 -5.18
N GLU A 88 -21.61 3.22 -6.13
CA GLU A 88 -23.05 3.42 -6.24
C GLU A 88 -23.78 2.10 -6.51
N SER A 89 -23.29 1.32 -7.47
CA SER A 89 -23.87 0.03 -7.85
C SER A 89 -23.89 -0.98 -6.70
N ASN A 90 -22.96 -0.85 -5.76
CA ASN A 90 -22.85 -1.70 -4.56
C ASN A 90 -23.41 -1.04 -3.29
N GLY A 91 -24.19 0.03 -3.42
CA GLY A 91 -24.85 0.70 -2.30
C GLY A 91 -23.86 1.21 -1.23
N GLY A 92 -22.71 1.71 -1.66
CA GLY A 92 -21.67 2.25 -0.77
C GLY A 92 -20.82 1.20 -0.06
N TYR A 93 -20.92 -0.09 -0.44
CA TYR A 93 -20.20 -1.19 0.21
C TYR A 93 -20.43 -1.29 1.73
N GLY A 94 -21.60 -0.85 2.20
CA GLY A 94 -21.95 -0.84 3.62
C GLY A 94 -21.37 0.33 4.42
N HIS A 95 -20.64 1.25 3.78
CA HIS A 95 -20.34 2.57 4.33
C HIS A 95 -21.55 3.48 4.07
N ARG A 96 -22.16 3.99 5.13
CA ARG A 96 -23.17 5.06 5.08
C ARG A 96 -22.69 6.22 5.92
#